data_AF-A0A444U8I4-F1
#
_entry.id   AF-A0A444U8I4-F1
#
_cell.length_a   1.000
_cell.length_b   1.000
_cell.length_c   1.000
_cell.angle_alpha   90.00
_cell.angle_beta   90.00
_cell.angle_gamma   90.00
#
_symmetry.space_group_name_H-M   'P 1'
#
loop_
_entity.id
_entity.type
_entity.pdbx_description
1 polymer ?
#
loop_
_entity_poly.entity_id
_entity_poly.type
_entity_poly.pdbx_seq_one_letter_code
_entity_poly.pdbx_strand_id
1 'polypeptide(L)'
;METSQSAESREFQYPAELRSAQARKHHKLSVLRENPECLYTDYSGTGDKKMRSNLIFYTQHLNAWHTAVCKTYSNVTKRGICQGRQILLREDSDPDSTVLSINVYHSGTVLIQGSEASLTSFEKKYKQLKEAAEIEKTNTTANDPENTDPED
;
A
#
# COMPACT_ATOMS: atom_id res chain seq x y z
N MET A 1 22.58 -18.36 -7.33
CA MET A 1 21.70 -17.29 -7.84
C MET A 1 21.16 -16.56 -6.63
N GLU A 2 21.74 -15.41 -6.32
CA GLU A 2 21.36 -14.59 -5.17
C GLU A 2 20.01 -13.92 -5.44
N THR A 3 18.97 -14.35 -4.74
CA THR A 3 17.75 -13.54 -4.61
C THR A 3 18.09 -12.35 -3.74
N SER A 4 18.37 -11.20 -4.35
CA SER A 4 18.43 -9.92 -3.66
C SER A 4 17.05 -9.62 -3.06
N GLN A 5 16.80 -10.08 -1.84
CA GLN A 5 15.72 -9.59 -0.99
C GLN A 5 16.00 -8.11 -0.74
N SER A 6 15.27 -7.23 -1.42
CA SER A 6 15.14 -5.85 -0.96
C SER A 6 14.31 -5.92 0.33
N ALA A 7 14.91 -5.49 1.44
CA ALA A 7 14.60 -5.95 2.80
C ALA A 7 13.25 -5.50 3.42
N GLU A 8 12.25 -5.10 2.62
CA GLU A 8 11.01 -4.53 3.15
C GLU A 8 9.71 -5.18 2.66
N SER A 9 9.72 -5.99 1.60
CA SER A 9 8.53 -6.76 1.19
C SER A 9 8.61 -8.24 1.56
N ARG A 10 7.49 -8.79 1.99
CA ARG A 10 7.31 -10.21 2.31
C ARG A 10 6.49 -10.89 1.22
N GLU A 11 6.87 -12.07 0.74
CA GLU A 11 5.99 -12.84 -0.15
C GLU A 11 4.75 -13.30 0.62
N PHE A 12 3.55 -13.07 0.05
CA PHE A 12 2.33 -13.61 0.62
C PHE A 12 2.23 -15.10 0.32
N GLN A 13 2.14 -15.92 1.37
CA GLN A 13 1.98 -17.38 1.23
C GLN A 13 0.56 -17.78 1.60
N TYR A 14 -0.10 -18.55 0.72
CA TYR A 14 -1.39 -19.14 0.99
C TYR A 14 -1.20 -20.59 1.47
N PRO A 15 -1.72 -20.97 2.64
CA PRO A 15 -1.71 -22.36 3.08
C PRO A 15 -2.39 -23.29 2.07
N ALA A 16 -1.82 -24.47 1.84
CA ALA A 16 -2.30 -25.42 0.83
C ALA A 16 -3.70 -25.97 1.16
N GLU A 17 -4.09 -25.93 2.43
CA GLU A 17 -5.38 -26.38 2.94
C GLU A 17 -6.52 -25.42 2.56
N LEU A 18 -6.22 -24.16 2.22
CA LEU A 18 -7.23 -23.17 1.84
C LEU A 18 -7.70 -23.39 0.40
N ARG A 19 -8.79 -24.14 0.24
CA ARG A 19 -9.38 -24.46 -1.07
C ARG A 19 -10.39 -23.43 -1.58
N SER A 20 -11.04 -22.66 -0.69
CA SER A 20 -12.05 -21.68 -1.10
C SER A 20 -11.48 -20.26 -1.24
N ALA A 21 -11.96 -19.52 -2.23
CA ALA A 21 -11.59 -18.12 -2.44
C ALA A 21 -11.92 -17.25 -1.21
N GLN A 22 -13.03 -17.52 -0.54
CA GLN A 22 -13.43 -16.82 0.68
C GLN A 22 -12.46 -17.06 1.84
N ALA A 23 -12.03 -18.31 2.06
CA ALA A 23 -11.07 -18.63 3.11
C ALA A 23 -9.70 -17.99 2.83
N ARG A 24 -9.24 -17.99 1.58
CA ARG A 24 -8.02 -17.28 1.16
C ARG A 24 -8.11 -15.79 1.39
N LYS A 25 -9.25 -15.17 1.05
CA LYS A 25 -9.50 -13.74 1.30
C LYS A 25 -9.48 -13.42 2.80
N HIS A 26 -10.11 -14.25 3.62
CA HIS A 26 -10.15 -14.05 5.07
C HIS A 26 -8.76 -14.21 5.70
N HIS A 27 -8.03 -15.27 5.34
CA HIS A 27 -6.65 -15.48 5.79
C HIS A 27 -5.75 -14.31 5.39
N LYS A 28 -5.84 -13.86 4.13
CA LYS A 28 -5.09 -12.69 3.65
C LYS A 28 -5.36 -11.45 4.49
N LEU A 29 -6.63 -11.18 4.78
CA LEU A 29 -7.00 -10.04 5.60
C LEU A 29 -6.49 -10.16 7.05
N SER A 30 -6.51 -11.36 7.64
CA SER A 30 -5.98 -11.60 9.00
C SER A 30 -4.49 -11.29 9.07
N VAL A 31 -3.70 -11.89 8.17
CA VAL A 31 -2.23 -11.71 8.13
C VAL A 31 -1.86 -10.24 7.96
N LEU A 32 -2.55 -9.52 7.06
CA LEU A 32 -2.30 -8.10 6.84
C LEU A 32 -2.66 -7.25 8.07
N ARG A 33 -3.75 -7.57 8.78
CA ARG A 33 -4.15 -6.84 9.99
C ARG A 33 -3.21 -7.08 11.18
N GLU A 34 -2.69 -8.29 11.32
CA GLU A 34 -1.72 -8.65 12.35
C GLU A 34 -0.35 -7.99 12.09
N ASN A 35 -0.07 -7.63 10.84
CA ASN A 35 1.18 -6.99 10.42
C ASN A 35 0.89 -5.68 9.68
N PRO A 36 0.34 -4.66 10.36
CA PRO A 36 0.00 -3.40 9.72
C PRO A 36 1.26 -2.74 9.15
N GLU A 37 1.12 -2.15 7.97
CA GLU A 37 2.15 -1.38 7.27
C GLU A 37 3.43 -2.18 6.98
N CYS A 38 3.31 -3.51 6.96
CA CYS A 38 4.24 -4.41 6.31
C CYS A 38 3.81 -4.61 4.86
N LEU A 39 4.75 -4.41 3.92
CA LEU A 39 4.48 -4.60 2.50
C LEU A 39 4.52 -6.08 2.16
N TYR A 40 3.48 -6.57 1.49
CA TYR A 40 3.42 -7.92 0.97
C TYR A 40 3.39 -7.93 -0.54
N THR A 41 4.11 -8.87 -1.14
CA THR A 41 4.13 -9.11 -2.58
C THR A 41 3.21 -10.29 -2.90
N ASP A 42 2.26 -10.07 -3.80
CA ASP A 42 1.37 -11.10 -4.33
C ASP A 42 1.81 -11.48 -5.75
N TYR A 43 1.93 -12.78 -6.00
CA TYR A 43 2.36 -13.32 -7.27
C TYR A 43 1.18 -13.95 -7.99
N SER A 44 1.11 -13.72 -9.29
CA SER A 44 0.18 -14.43 -10.18
C SER A 44 0.95 -15.46 -11.01
N GLY A 45 0.27 -16.54 -11.40
CA GLY A 45 0.89 -17.66 -12.11
C GLY A 45 1.32 -18.80 -11.18
N THR A 46 1.77 -19.91 -11.78
CA THR A 46 2.13 -21.15 -11.08
C THR A 46 3.53 -21.61 -11.51
N GLY A 47 4.32 -22.13 -10.57
CA GLY A 47 5.67 -22.65 -10.84
C GLY A 47 6.64 -21.55 -11.29
N ASP A 48 7.46 -21.85 -12.30
CA ASP A 48 8.52 -20.96 -12.80
C ASP A 48 8.01 -19.71 -13.54
N LYS A 49 6.68 -19.60 -13.73
CA LYS A 49 6.03 -18.45 -14.37
C LYS A 49 5.37 -17.50 -13.37
N LYS A 50 5.78 -17.54 -12.09
CA LYS A 50 5.32 -16.58 -11.08
C LYS A 50 5.76 -15.18 -11.50
N MET A 51 4.80 -14.32 -11.82
CA MET A 51 5.05 -12.90 -12.05
C MET A 51 4.53 -12.08 -10.88
N ARG A 52 5.32 -11.09 -10.46
CA ARG A 52 4.92 -10.13 -9.44
C ARG A 52 3.71 -9.34 -9.95
N SER A 53 2.57 -9.50 -9.28
CA SER A 53 1.29 -8.97 -9.76
C SER A 53 0.85 -7.73 -8.99
N ASN A 54 1.03 -7.74 -7.67
CA ASN A 54 0.55 -6.69 -6.79
C ASN A 54 1.46 -6.54 -5.57
N LEU A 55 1.47 -5.34 -4.99
CA LEU A 55 1.91 -5.12 -3.62
C LEU A 55 0.69 -4.77 -2.76
N ILE A 56 0.68 -5.20 -1.51
CA ILE A 56 -0.45 -4.99 -0.61
C ILE A 56 0.01 -4.79 0.83
N PHE A 57 -0.62 -3.88 1.54
CA PHE A 57 -0.46 -3.74 2.98
C PHE A 57 -1.77 -3.29 3.62
N TYR A 58 -1.83 -3.31 4.95
CA TYR A 58 -2.95 -2.80 5.73
C TYR A 58 -2.51 -1.61 6.57
N THR A 59 -3.35 -0.59 6.70
CA THR A 59 -3.13 0.53 7.61
C THR A 59 -4.47 1.02 8.16
N GLN A 60 -4.46 1.52 9.40
CA GLN A 60 -5.59 2.27 9.95
C GLN A 60 -5.50 3.76 9.60
N HIS A 61 -4.34 4.24 9.13
CA HIS A 61 -4.06 5.64 8.87
C HIS A 61 -4.18 5.96 7.37
N LEU A 62 -5.37 5.70 6.81
CA LEU A 62 -5.62 5.85 5.37
C LEU A 62 -5.29 7.25 4.84
N ASN A 63 -5.64 8.30 5.59
CA ASN A 63 -5.39 9.68 5.19
C ASN A 63 -3.89 10.04 5.21
N ALA A 64 -3.14 9.53 6.20
CA ALA A 64 -1.71 9.78 6.30
C ALA A 64 -0.98 9.16 5.09
N TRP A 65 -1.27 7.90 4.78
CA TRP A 65 -0.71 7.21 3.61
C TRP A 65 -1.12 7.84 2.28
N HIS A 66 -2.39 8.21 2.14
CA HIS A 66 -2.86 8.91 0.94
C HIS A 66 -2.11 10.23 0.74
N THR A 67 -1.94 11.00 1.82
CA THR A 67 -1.25 12.31 1.78
C THR A 67 0.24 12.14 1.49
N ALA A 68 0.91 11.18 2.15
CA ALA A 68 2.31 10.86 1.92
C ALA A 68 2.56 10.50 0.44
N VAL A 69 1.77 9.59 -0.13
CA VAL A 69 1.87 9.23 -1.56
C VAL A 69 1.67 10.46 -2.45
N CYS A 70 0.66 11.29 -2.17
CA CYS A 70 0.39 12.48 -2.98
C CYS A 70 1.46 13.57 -2.86
N LYS A 71 2.22 13.61 -1.76
CA LYS A 71 3.34 14.55 -1.55
C LYS A 71 4.64 14.04 -2.17
N THR A 72 4.88 12.72 -2.12
CA THR A 72 6.10 12.10 -2.63
C THR A 72 6.12 12.02 -4.16
N TYR A 73 4.97 11.82 -4.80
CA TYR A 73 4.87 11.75 -6.26
C TYR A 73 4.28 13.06 -6.81
N SER A 74 4.96 13.65 -7.79
CA SER A 74 4.54 14.89 -8.45
C SER A 74 3.36 14.67 -9.41
N ASN A 75 3.38 13.58 -10.18
CA ASN A 75 2.43 13.30 -11.25
C ASN A 75 1.36 12.28 -10.83
N VAL A 76 0.42 12.76 -10.00
CA VAL A 76 -0.67 11.93 -9.45
C VAL A 76 -2.05 12.38 -9.92
N THR A 77 -2.89 11.42 -10.32
CA THR A 77 -4.34 11.64 -10.51
C THR A 77 -5.11 10.94 -9.41
N LYS A 78 -6.01 11.66 -8.76
CA LYS A 78 -6.87 11.14 -7.68
C LYS A 78 -8.26 10.83 -8.23
N ARG A 79 -8.80 9.66 -7.91
CA ARG A 79 -10.16 9.24 -8.28
C ARG A 79 -10.88 8.64 -7.07
N GLY A 80 -12.19 8.86 -7.01
CA GLY A 80 -13.05 8.12 -6.09
C GLY A 80 -13.36 6.75 -6.67
N ILE A 81 -13.36 5.72 -5.82
CA ILE A 81 -13.85 4.37 -6.16
C ILE A 81 -14.92 3.97 -5.15
N CYS A 82 -15.82 3.05 -5.51
CA CYS A 82 -17.00 2.71 -4.70
C CYS A 82 -16.69 2.38 -3.23
N GLN A 83 -15.50 1.83 -2.95
CA GLN A 83 -15.09 1.39 -1.60
C GLN A 83 -13.78 2.05 -1.14
N GLY A 84 -13.46 3.24 -1.65
CA GLY A 84 -12.22 3.91 -1.28
C GLY A 84 -11.79 5.03 -2.22
N ARG A 85 -10.47 5.21 -2.31
CA ARG A 85 -9.81 6.20 -3.17
C ARG A 85 -8.78 5.49 -4.04
N GLN A 86 -8.57 5.99 -5.24
CA GLN A 86 -7.55 5.50 -6.15
C GLN A 86 -6.61 6.65 -6.50
N ILE A 87 -5.31 6.37 -6.44
CA ILE A 87 -4.24 7.26 -6.89
C ILE A 87 -3.59 6.58 -8.09
N LEU A 88 -3.58 7.26 -9.24
CA LEU A 88 -2.88 6.83 -10.44
C LEU A 88 -1.59 7.62 -10.55
N LEU A 89 -0.46 6.93 -10.59
CA LEU A 89 0.84 7.50 -10.91
C LEU A 89 1.04 7.44 -12.42
N ARG A 90 1.26 8.60 -13.04
CA ARG A 90 1.50 8.75 -14.47
C ARG A 90 3.00 8.84 -14.75
N GLU A 91 3.39 8.50 -15.97
CA GLU A 91 4.78 8.68 -16.41
C GLU A 91 5.07 10.17 -16.65
N ASP A 92 6.29 10.62 -16.38
CA ASP A 92 6.67 12.02 -16.59
C ASP A 92 6.75 12.36 -18.10
N SER A 93 7.07 11.36 -18.93
CA SER A 93 7.19 11.45 -20.39
C SER A 93 5.86 11.34 -21.12
N ASP A 94 4.89 10.60 -20.58
CA ASP A 94 3.54 10.45 -21.13
C ASP A 94 2.50 10.55 -20.01
N PRO A 95 1.83 11.70 -19.87
CA PRO A 95 0.83 11.88 -18.82
C PRO A 95 -0.38 10.96 -19.02
N ASP A 96 -0.66 10.41 -20.19
CA ASP A 96 -1.80 9.52 -20.40
C ASP A 96 -1.48 8.05 -20.10
N SER A 97 -0.19 7.72 -19.94
CA SER A 97 0.27 6.40 -19.51
C SER A 97 0.17 6.23 -17.99
N THR A 98 -0.63 5.25 -17.54
CA THR A 98 -0.71 4.87 -16.13
C THR A 98 0.35 3.83 -15.79
N VAL A 99 1.32 4.21 -14.98
CA VAL A 99 2.48 3.37 -14.61
C VAL A 99 2.18 2.52 -13.37
N LEU A 100 1.42 3.09 -12.44
CA LEU A 100 1.07 2.44 -11.17
C LEU A 100 -0.30 2.94 -10.70
N SER A 101 -1.10 2.02 -10.14
CA SER A 101 -2.35 2.34 -9.46
C SER A 101 -2.24 1.95 -7.99
N ILE A 102 -2.68 2.85 -7.11
CA ILE A 102 -2.71 2.65 -5.66
C ILE A 102 -4.15 2.82 -5.21
N ASN A 103 -4.79 1.72 -4.86
CA ASN A 103 -6.16 1.68 -4.35
C ASN A 103 -6.12 1.64 -2.82
N VAL A 104 -6.70 2.66 -2.19
CA VAL A 104 -6.82 2.81 -0.74
C VAL A 104 -8.27 2.52 -0.37
N TYR A 105 -8.54 1.33 0.14
CA TYR A 105 -9.90 0.91 0.50
C TYR A 105 -10.28 1.36 1.91
N HIS A 106 -11.56 1.67 2.13
CA HIS A 106 -12.09 2.01 3.46
C HIS A 106 -11.86 0.91 4.51
N SER A 107 -11.65 -0.33 4.06
CA SER A 107 -11.33 -1.47 4.92
C SER A 107 -9.94 -1.42 5.54
N GLY A 108 -9.10 -0.41 5.22
CA GLY A 108 -7.71 -0.31 5.65
C GLY A 108 -6.72 -0.97 4.68
N THR A 109 -7.21 -1.66 3.65
CA THR A 109 -6.34 -2.34 2.67
C THR A 109 -5.83 -1.34 1.64
N VAL A 110 -4.53 -1.32 1.41
CA VAL A 110 -3.89 -0.58 0.32
C VAL A 110 -3.35 -1.57 -0.69
N LEU A 111 -3.85 -1.51 -1.93
CA LEU A 111 -3.47 -2.38 -3.03
C LEU A 111 -2.75 -1.58 -4.11
N ILE A 112 -1.55 -1.99 -4.47
CA ILE A 112 -0.72 -1.36 -5.49
C ILE A 112 -0.58 -2.32 -6.66
N GLN A 113 -0.90 -1.84 -7.87
CA GLN A 113 -0.91 -2.64 -9.09
C GLN A 113 -0.24 -1.87 -10.23
N GLY A 114 0.52 -2.57 -11.07
CA GLY A 114 1.20 -2.00 -12.23
C GLY A 114 2.15 -3.02 -12.84
N SER A 115 3.07 -2.56 -13.70
CA SER A 115 4.12 -3.43 -14.24
C SER A 115 5.07 -3.90 -13.14
N GLU A 116 5.77 -5.02 -13.37
CA GLU A 116 6.77 -5.53 -12.43
C GLU A 116 7.90 -4.51 -12.15
N ALA A 117 8.30 -3.73 -13.16
CA ALA A 117 9.27 -2.64 -13.01
C ALA A 117 8.73 -1.51 -12.11
N SER A 118 7.45 -1.15 -12.27
CA SER A 118 6.78 -0.14 -11.45
C SER A 118 6.65 -0.62 -9.99
N LEU A 119 6.27 -1.87 -9.77
CA LEU A 119 6.14 -2.46 -8.44
C LEU A 119 7.50 -2.54 -7.74
N THR A 120 8.55 -2.91 -8.47
CA THR A 120 9.92 -2.95 -7.92
C THR A 120 10.43 -1.55 -7.56
N SER A 121 10.10 -0.54 -8.37
CA SER A 121 10.43 0.86 -8.06
C SER A 121 9.68 1.37 -6.83
N PHE A 122 8.41 1.00 -6.69
CA PHE A 122 7.61 1.35 -5.51
C PHE A 122 8.16 0.70 -4.24
N GLU A 123 8.50 -0.59 -4.29
CA GLU A 123 9.09 -1.33 -3.16
C GLU A 123 10.36 -0.64 -2.63
N LYS A 124 11.26 -0.20 -3.52
CA LYS A 124 12.48 0.54 -3.14
C LYS A 124 12.19 1.87 -2.44
N LYS A 125 11.07 2.51 -2.77
CA LYS A 125 10.62 3.78 -2.16
C LYS A 125 9.72 3.57 -0.93
N TYR A 126 9.37 2.33 -0.60
CA TYR A 126 8.40 2.04 0.45
C TYR A 126 8.85 2.57 1.81
N LYS A 127 10.12 2.38 2.17
CA LYS A 127 10.71 2.96 3.38
C LYS A 127 10.46 4.46 3.51
N GLN A 128 10.79 5.20 2.46
CA GLN A 128 10.64 6.66 2.42
C GLN A 128 9.16 7.07 2.51
N LEU A 129 8.28 6.33 1.83
CA LEU A 129 6.83 6.56 1.92
C LEU A 129 6.29 6.27 3.32
N LYS A 130 6.81 5.24 3.98
CA LYS A 130 6.43 4.89 5.35
C LYS A 130 6.86 5.98 6.32
N GLU A 131 8.11 6.44 6.23
CA GLU A 131 8.60 7.58 7.02
C GLU A 131 7.77 8.84 6.79
N ALA A 132 7.43 9.16 5.53
CA ALA A 132 6.54 10.27 5.21
C ALA A 132 5.14 10.07 5.81
N ALA A 133 4.58 8.86 5.76
CA ALA A 133 3.30 8.55 6.36
C ALA A 133 3.32 8.72 7.89
N GLU A 134 4.39 8.32 8.58
CA GLU A 134 4.55 8.55 10.02
C GLU A 134 4.52 10.05 10.38
N ILE A 135 5.19 10.89 9.59
CA ILE A 135 5.15 12.36 9.77
C ILE A 135 3.73 12.90 9.59
N GLU A 136 2.97 12.40 8.61
CA GLU A 136 1.58 12.84 8.42
C GLU A 136 0.66 12.37 9.56
N LYS A 137 0.94 11.22 10.18
CA LYS A 137 0.20 10.75 11.36
C LYS A 137 0.39 11.71 12.53
N THR A 138 1.64 12.10 12.84
CA THR A 138 1.93 13.02 13.95
C THR A 138 1.39 14.43 13.71
N ASN A 139 1.43 14.91 12.47
CA ASN A 139 0.83 16.20 12.10
C ASN A 139 -0.70 16.22 12.25
N THR A 140 -1.36 15.07 12.12
CA THR A 140 -2.82 15.00 12.33
C THR A 140 -3.14 15.05 13.82
N THR A 141 -2.37 14.38 14.67
CA THR A 141 -2.54 14.40 16.14
C THR A 141 -2.18 15.76 16.76
N ALA A 142 -1.28 16.53 16.14
CA ALA A 142 -0.90 17.86 16.62
C ALA A 142 -1.92 18.97 16.30
N ASN A 143 -2.98 18.66 15.54
CA ASN A 143 -4.02 19.62 15.16
C ASN A 143 -5.38 19.36 15.85
N ASP A 144 -5.43 18.53 16.89
CA ASP A 144 -6.57 18.53 17.82
C ASP A 144 -6.34 19.62 18.90
N PRO A 145 -7.12 20.71 18.92
CA PRO A 145 -7.08 21.68 20.00
C PRO A 145 -8.14 21.32 21.03
N GLU A 146 -7.79 20.52 22.05
CA GLU A 146 -8.71 20.25 23.18
C GLU A 146 -7.91 19.67 24.37
N ASN A 147 -7.87 20.18 25.60
CA ASN A 147 -8.53 21.30 26.28
C ASN A 147 -7.52 21.83 27.32
N THR A 148 -7.28 23.14 27.35
CA THR A 148 -6.80 23.82 28.56
C THR A 148 -8.05 24.28 29.28
N ASP A 149 -8.54 23.48 30.23
CA ASP A 149 -9.46 24.00 31.25
C ASP A 149 -8.66 24.87 32.22
N PRO A 150 -9.04 26.13 32.45
CA PRO A 150 -8.64 26.87 33.64
C PRO A 150 -9.69 26.62 34.72
N GLU A 151 -9.31 26.03 35.84
CA GLU A 151 -10.09 26.19 37.07
C GLU A 151 -9.23 26.87 38.14
N ASP A 152 -9.81 27.98 38.60
CA ASP A 152 -9.45 28.90 39.68
C ASP A 152 -9.46 28.20 41.05
#